data_AF-A0A323VVK0-F1
#
_entry.id   AF-A0A323VVK0-F1
#
_cell.length_a   1.000
_cell.length_b   1.000
_cell.length_c   1.000
_cell.angle_alpha   90.00
_cell.angle_beta   90.00
_cell.angle_gamma   90.00
#
_symmetry.space_group_name_H-M   'P 1'
#
loop_
_entity.id
_entity.type
_entity.pdbx_description
1 polymer ?
#
loop_
_entity_poly.entity_id
_entity_poly.type
_entity_poly.pdbx_seq_one_letter_code
_entity_poly.pdbx_strand_id
1 'polypeptide(L)'
;MGSWAGRLVARAVGAALTAVLLLVVSTALAIWWTARQDARPGSDAIVVLGSAQYNGVPSSIFEARLEHALELYSDGVAPVVVTVGGRAAGDEFSEAQAGREYLADAGMDDDALLAVEEGVDTLESMRAVAAEFDGRGWSTAVLVTDPWHAMRAERMAEDAGMEASSSPTRQGPAVQTRATQFRYILRETAAYLLYRVTGESVAGAPGIG
;
A
#
# COMPACT_ATOMS: atom_id res chain seq x y z
N MET A 1 50.33 -3.71 -21.27
CA MET A 1 49.62 -3.26 -20.04
C MET A 1 48.12 -2.98 -20.26
N GLY A 2 47.64 -2.66 -21.48
CA GLY A 2 46.22 -2.33 -21.73
C GLY A 2 45.18 -3.46 -21.60
N SER A 3 45.55 -4.74 -21.77
CA SER A 3 44.60 -5.87 -21.71
C SER A 3 44.21 -6.29 -20.29
N TRP A 4 45.01 -5.96 -19.27
CA TRP A 4 44.70 -6.27 -17.88
C TRP A 4 43.70 -5.28 -17.28
N ALA A 5 43.93 -3.98 -17.50
CA ALA A 5 42.99 -2.92 -17.11
C ALA A 5 41.62 -3.11 -17.80
N GLY A 6 41.60 -3.42 -19.10
CA GLY A 6 40.34 -3.68 -19.82
C GLY A 6 39.56 -4.90 -19.27
N ARG A 7 40.25 -5.98 -18.89
CA ARG A 7 39.62 -7.15 -18.27
C ARG A 7 39.09 -6.87 -16.87
N LEU A 8 39.76 -6.02 -16.09
CA LEU A 8 39.28 -5.61 -14.78
C LEU A 8 38.04 -4.72 -14.87
N VAL A 9 38.03 -3.75 -15.78
CA VAL A 9 36.85 -2.90 -16.02
C VAL A 9 35.67 -3.77 -16.47
N ALA A 10 35.87 -4.68 -17.42
CA ALA A 10 34.80 -5.59 -17.88
C ALA A 10 34.25 -6.47 -16.75
N ARG A 11 35.11 -6.97 -15.85
CA ARG A 11 34.68 -7.75 -14.68
C ARG A 11 33.91 -6.91 -13.68
N ALA A 12 34.35 -5.68 -13.41
CA ALA A 12 33.67 -4.76 -12.51
C ALA A 12 32.28 -4.37 -13.04
N VAL A 13 32.18 -4.05 -14.34
CA VAL A 13 30.90 -3.78 -15.01
C VAL A 13 30.01 -5.02 -14.96
N GLY A 14 30.54 -6.21 -15.26
CA GLY A 14 29.79 -7.46 -15.17
C GLY A 14 29.25 -7.72 -13.77
N ALA A 15 30.07 -7.57 -12.73
CA ALA A 15 29.67 -7.74 -11.34
C ALA A 15 28.59 -6.72 -10.93
N ALA A 16 28.73 -5.45 -11.34
CA ALA A 16 27.74 -4.42 -11.08
C ALA A 16 26.39 -4.74 -11.75
N LEU A 17 26.40 -5.18 -13.01
CA LEU A 17 25.18 -5.59 -13.72
C LEU A 17 24.52 -6.81 -13.06
N THR A 18 25.32 -7.80 -12.63
CA THR A 18 24.79 -8.95 -11.88
C THR A 18 24.19 -8.54 -10.54
N ALA A 19 24.83 -7.63 -9.79
CA ALA A 19 24.31 -7.13 -8.53
C ALA A 19 22.97 -6.38 -8.72
N VAL A 20 22.87 -5.52 -9.73
CA VAL A 20 21.61 -4.83 -10.07
C VAL A 20 20.53 -5.83 -10.47
N LEU A 21 20.85 -6.84 -11.29
CA LEU A 21 19.90 -7.86 -11.67
C LEU A 21 19.40 -8.66 -10.46
N LEU A 22 20.30 -9.07 -9.57
CA LEU A 22 19.94 -9.80 -8.35
C LEU A 22 19.04 -8.96 -7.45
N LEU A 23 19.33 -7.67 -7.27
CA LEU A 23 18.50 -6.74 -6.49
C LEU A 23 17.08 -6.61 -7.07
N VAL A 24 16.96 -6.44 -8.38
CA VAL A 24 15.65 -6.34 -9.05
C VAL A 24 14.86 -7.64 -8.91
N VAL A 25 15.49 -8.78 -9.15
CA VAL A 25 14.85 -10.10 -9.04
C VAL A 25 14.45 -10.40 -7.59
N SER A 26 15.32 -10.15 -6.62
CA SER A 26 15.02 -10.38 -5.20
C SER A 26 13.87 -9.51 -4.71
N THR A 27 13.81 -8.24 -5.17
CA THR A 27 12.71 -7.32 -4.83
C THR A 27 11.40 -7.78 -5.44
N ALA A 28 11.39 -8.19 -6.71
CA ALA A 28 10.20 -8.73 -7.36
C ALA A 28 9.69 -10.00 -6.66
N LEU A 29 10.60 -10.88 -6.21
CA LEU A 29 10.25 -12.07 -5.42
C LEU A 29 9.68 -11.71 -4.05
N ALA A 30 10.25 -10.70 -3.37
CA ALA A 30 9.73 -10.22 -2.09
C ALA A 30 8.32 -9.64 -2.24
N ILE A 31 8.07 -8.79 -3.24
CA ILE A 31 6.74 -8.27 -3.56
C ILE A 31 5.76 -9.42 -3.81
N TRP A 32 6.18 -10.42 -4.60
CA TRP A 32 5.36 -11.59 -4.89
C TRP A 32 5.02 -12.43 -3.66
N TRP A 33 5.95 -12.52 -2.70
CA TRP A 33 5.75 -13.22 -1.44
C TRP A 33 4.80 -12.45 -0.53
N THR A 34 5.07 -11.16 -0.27
CA THR A 34 4.22 -10.29 0.57
C THR A 34 2.80 -10.21 0.03
N ALA A 35 2.62 -10.11 -1.29
CA ALA A 35 1.31 -10.10 -1.94
C ALA A 35 0.43 -11.34 -1.65
N ARG A 36 1.02 -12.44 -1.16
CA ARG A 36 0.29 -13.68 -0.82
C ARG A 36 0.04 -13.84 0.67
N GLN A 37 0.70 -13.03 1.50
CA GLN A 37 0.48 -13.04 2.92
C GLN A 37 -0.86 -12.36 3.21
N ASP A 38 -1.53 -12.81 4.26
CA ASP A 38 -2.76 -12.23 4.78
C ASP A 38 -2.58 -12.20 6.30
N ALA A 39 -1.84 -11.20 6.76
CA ALA A 39 -1.48 -11.09 8.16
C ALA A 39 -2.67 -10.51 8.93
N ARG A 40 -3.08 -11.21 9.99
CA ARG A 40 -4.17 -10.80 10.89
C ARG A 40 -3.70 -10.74 12.35
N PRO A 41 -2.59 -10.04 12.67
CA PRO A 41 -2.22 -9.84 14.07
C PRO A 41 -3.27 -8.97 14.75
N GLY A 42 -3.44 -9.13 16.07
CA GLY A 42 -4.19 -8.15 16.85
C GLY A 42 -3.47 -6.80 16.78
N SER A 43 -4.18 -5.75 16.37
CA SER A 43 -3.64 -4.42 16.13
C SER A 43 -4.55 -3.33 16.67
N ASP A 44 -4.02 -2.12 16.82
CA ASP A 44 -4.77 -0.96 17.28
C ASP A 44 -5.81 -0.50 16.24
N ALA A 45 -5.46 -0.61 14.95
CA ALA A 45 -6.37 -0.27 13.85
C ALA A 45 -6.16 -1.10 12.58
N ILE A 46 -7.24 -1.24 11.80
CA ILE A 46 -7.22 -1.67 10.40
C ILE A 46 -7.18 -0.41 9.54
N VAL A 47 -6.14 -0.21 8.74
CA VAL A 47 -5.98 0.97 7.88
C VAL A 47 -6.27 0.59 6.43
N VAL A 48 -7.36 1.12 5.87
CA VAL A 48 -7.78 0.89 4.49
C VAL A 48 -7.25 2.01 3.63
N LEU A 49 -6.32 1.68 2.73
CA LEU A 49 -5.81 2.62 1.74
C LEU A 49 -6.93 2.94 0.75
N GLY A 50 -7.22 4.24 0.60
CA GLY A 50 -8.13 4.77 -0.40
C GLY A 50 -7.77 4.34 -1.81
N SER A 51 -8.77 4.28 -2.67
CA SER A 51 -8.61 4.16 -4.11
C SER A 51 -9.75 4.94 -4.75
N ALA A 52 -9.86 4.89 -6.08
CA ALA A 52 -10.83 5.70 -6.80
C ALA A 52 -12.25 5.56 -6.23
N GLN A 53 -12.94 6.70 -6.14
CA GLN A 53 -14.35 6.84 -5.80
C GLN A 53 -15.05 7.68 -6.86
N TYR A 54 -16.37 7.56 -6.96
CA TYR A 54 -17.21 8.29 -7.91
C TYR A 54 -18.38 8.94 -7.17
N ASN A 55 -18.23 10.21 -6.78
CA ASN A 55 -19.23 10.98 -6.04
C ASN A 55 -19.71 10.29 -4.74
N GLY A 56 -18.76 9.87 -3.91
CA GLY A 56 -19.02 9.17 -2.64
C GLY A 56 -19.17 7.66 -2.79
N VAL A 57 -19.27 7.14 -4.02
CA VAL A 57 -19.38 5.69 -4.26
C VAL A 57 -17.99 5.08 -4.49
N PRO A 58 -17.53 4.13 -3.66
CA PRO A 58 -16.27 3.43 -3.88
C PRO A 58 -16.22 2.74 -5.25
N SER A 59 -15.07 2.79 -5.93
CA SER A 59 -14.84 1.91 -7.10
C SER A 59 -14.81 0.45 -6.67
N SER A 60 -14.95 -0.49 -7.62
CA SER A 60 -14.92 -1.92 -7.30
C SER A 60 -13.62 -2.41 -6.64
N ILE A 61 -12.50 -1.71 -6.85
CA ILE A 61 -11.25 -1.99 -6.14
C ILE A 61 -11.36 -1.51 -4.69
N PHE A 62 -11.86 -0.29 -4.49
CA PHE A 62 -11.98 0.28 -3.17
C PHE A 62 -13.03 -0.47 -2.34
N GLU A 63 -14.16 -0.83 -2.94
CA GLU A 63 -15.19 -1.69 -2.34
C GLU A 63 -14.61 -3.01 -1.85
N ALA A 64 -13.83 -3.72 -2.68
CA ALA A 64 -13.18 -4.96 -2.26
C ALA A 64 -12.22 -4.78 -1.07
N ARG A 65 -11.58 -3.60 -0.93
CA ARG A 65 -10.75 -3.27 0.24
C ARG A 65 -11.63 -3.03 1.47
N LEU A 66 -12.75 -2.34 1.33
CA LEU A 66 -13.69 -2.06 2.42
C LEU A 66 -14.39 -3.33 2.91
N GLU A 67 -14.84 -4.20 2.01
CA GLU A 67 -15.39 -5.52 2.34
C GLU A 67 -14.39 -6.36 3.13
N HIS A 68 -13.13 -6.40 2.69
CA HIS A 68 -12.08 -7.11 3.41
C HIS A 68 -11.80 -6.51 4.79
N ALA A 69 -11.89 -5.19 4.94
CA ALA A 69 -11.77 -4.52 6.24
C ALA A 69 -12.93 -4.89 7.19
N LEU A 70 -14.16 -5.02 6.68
CA LEU A 70 -15.31 -5.51 7.45
C LEU A 70 -15.08 -6.94 7.96
N GLU A 71 -14.51 -7.82 7.12
CA GLU A 71 -14.14 -9.18 7.55
C GLU A 71 -13.12 -9.15 8.68
N LEU A 72 -12.04 -8.37 8.56
CA LEU A 72 -11.01 -8.25 9.60
C LEU A 72 -11.56 -7.66 10.90
N TYR A 73 -12.43 -6.65 10.81
CA TYR A 73 -13.10 -6.06 11.97
C TYR A 73 -13.99 -7.09 12.67
N SER A 74 -14.78 -7.84 11.90
CA SER A 74 -15.66 -8.90 12.42
C SER A 74 -14.87 -10.06 13.06
N ASP A 75 -13.67 -10.34 12.55
CA ASP A 75 -12.74 -11.32 13.10
C ASP A 75 -12.02 -10.82 14.37
N GLY A 76 -12.22 -9.56 14.76
CA GLY A 76 -11.61 -8.95 15.95
C GLY A 76 -10.14 -8.59 15.78
N VAL A 77 -9.67 -8.36 14.55
CA VAL A 77 -8.28 -8.00 14.24
C VAL A 77 -7.90 -6.65 14.84
N ALA A 78 -8.80 -5.68 14.79
CA ALA A 78 -8.64 -4.39 15.45
C ALA A 78 -10.01 -3.79 15.83
N PRO A 79 -10.06 -2.94 16.87
CA PRO A 79 -11.30 -2.29 17.30
C PRO A 79 -11.72 -1.09 16.44
N VAL A 80 -10.84 -0.56 15.58
CA VAL A 80 -11.11 0.61 14.75
C VAL A 80 -10.68 0.37 13.30
N VAL A 81 -11.50 0.82 12.36
CA VAL A 81 -11.16 0.89 10.94
C VAL A 81 -10.91 2.34 10.55
N VAL A 82 -9.73 2.59 10.00
CA VAL A 82 -9.26 3.88 9.52
C VAL A 82 -9.29 3.88 7.99
N THR A 83 -10.10 4.73 7.37
CA THR A 83 -10.06 4.96 5.92
C THR A 83 -9.19 6.18 5.64
N VAL A 84 -8.25 6.07 4.69
CA VAL A 84 -7.32 7.17 4.38
C VAL A 84 -7.33 7.50 2.89
N GLY A 85 -7.25 8.78 2.55
CA GLY A 85 -7.12 9.27 1.18
C GLY A 85 -7.83 10.60 0.97
N GLY A 86 -7.19 11.50 0.24
CA GLY A 86 -7.67 12.86 -0.02
C GLY A 86 -8.76 12.95 -1.09
N ARG A 87 -9.00 14.18 -1.57
CA ARG A 87 -9.91 14.49 -2.69
C ARG A 87 -9.11 14.66 -3.98
N ALA A 88 -9.60 14.13 -5.11
CA ALA A 88 -9.07 14.54 -6.41
C ALA A 88 -9.60 15.91 -6.80
N ALA A 89 -8.90 16.60 -7.71
CA ALA A 89 -9.32 17.92 -8.17
C ALA A 89 -10.69 17.84 -8.87
N GLY A 90 -11.72 18.45 -8.27
CA GLY A 90 -13.09 18.44 -8.77
C GLY A 90 -14.02 17.46 -8.06
N ASP A 91 -13.51 16.63 -7.14
CA ASP A 91 -14.32 15.73 -6.33
C ASP A 91 -14.91 16.47 -5.13
N GLU A 92 -16.18 16.20 -4.82
CA GLU A 92 -16.83 16.69 -3.59
C GLU A 92 -16.43 15.83 -2.36
N PHE A 93 -16.16 14.54 -2.58
CA PHE A 93 -15.89 13.56 -1.53
C PHE A 93 -14.42 13.14 -1.54
N SER A 94 -13.86 12.94 -0.35
CA SER A 94 -12.55 12.29 -0.22
C SER A 94 -12.69 10.78 -0.29
N GLU A 95 -11.62 10.08 -0.66
CA GLU A 95 -11.60 8.61 -0.63
C GLU A 95 -11.83 8.12 0.81
N ALA A 96 -11.24 8.78 1.80
CA ALA A 96 -11.47 8.48 3.22
C ALA A 96 -12.94 8.61 3.61
N GLN A 97 -13.60 9.72 3.23
CA GLN A 97 -15.01 9.95 3.55
C GLN A 97 -15.91 8.90 2.89
N ALA A 98 -15.72 8.64 1.58
CA ALA A 98 -16.49 7.63 0.85
C ALA A 98 -16.34 6.23 1.48
N GLY A 99 -15.13 5.86 1.89
CA GLY A 99 -14.89 4.59 2.57
C GLY A 99 -15.57 4.51 3.95
N ARG A 100 -15.50 5.58 4.74
CA ARG A 100 -16.16 5.64 6.06
C ARG A 100 -17.66 5.50 5.92
N GLU A 101 -18.27 6.23 4.99
CA GLU A 101 -19.72 6.18 4.74
C GLU A 101 -20.16 4.78 4.31
N TYR A 102 -19.40 4.13 3.41
CA TYR A 102 -19.65 2.74 3.00
C TYR A 102 -19.65 1.77 4.19
N LEU A 103 -18.67 1.88 5.09
CA LEU A 103 -18.56 1.01 6.26
C LEU A 103 -19.67 1.27 7.30
N ALA A 104 -20.03 2.54 7.49
CA ALA A 104 -21.16 2.91 8.34
C ALA A 104 -22.49 2.35 7.81
N ASP A 105 -22.72 2.45 6.49
CA ASP A 105 -23.89 1.88 5.82
C ASP A 105 -23.92 0.35 5.90
N ALA A 106 -22.76 -0.30 6.00
CA ALA A 106 -22.63 -1.73 6.26
C ALA A 106 -22.91 -2.14 7.72
N GLY A 107 -23.18 -1.17 8.61
CA GLY A 107 -23.61 -1.38 9.98
C GLY A 107 -22.49 -1.32 11.03
N MET A 108 -21.32 -0.77 10.69
CA MET A 108 -20.29 -0.47 11.69
C MET A 108 -20.70 0.75 12.54
N ASP A 109 -20.40 0.67 13.84
CA ASP A 109 -20.64 1.78 14.75
C ASP A 109 -19.71 2.97 14.44
N ASP A 110 -20.22 4.18 14.63
CA ASP A 110 -19.53 5.44 14.29
C ASP A 110 -18.23 5.63 15.10
N ASP A 111 -18.15 5.07 16.32
CA ASP A 111 -16.96 5.12 17.18
C ASP A 111 -15.86 4.13 16.78
N ALA A 112 -16.20 3.13 15.96
CA ALA A 112 -15.26 2.19 15.35
C ALA A 112 -14.69 2.69 14.00
N LEU A 113 -15.06 3.89 13.56
CA LEU A 113 -14.69 4.44 12.26
C LEU A 113 -13.91 5.76 12.38
N LEU A 114 -12.80 5.85 11.64
CA LEU A 114 -12.01 7.07 11.52
C LEU A 114 -11.71 7.35 10.05
N ALA A 115 -12.06 8.55 9.57
CA ALA A 115 -11.68 9.01 8.24
C ALA A 115 -10.51 9.99 8.32
N VAL A 116 -9.41 9.66 7.64
CA VAL A 116 -8.23 10.54 7.47
C VAL A 116 -8.23 11.07 6.04
N GLU A 117 -8.84 12.24 5.85
CA GLU A 117 -9.10 12.85 4.53
C GLU A 117 -7.86 13.54 3.90
N GLU A 118 -6.66 13.14 4.34
CA GLU A 118 -5.38 13.70 3.90
C GLU A 118 -4.56 12.67 3.11
N GLY A 119 -3.74 13.20 2.20
CA GLY A 119 -2.81 12.44 1.37
C GLY A 119 -3.28 12.25 -0.06
N VAL A 120 -2.48 12.75 -1.01
CA VAL A 120 -2.70 12.55 -2.46
C VAL A 120 -1.96 11.34 -3.01
N ASP A 121 -1.09 10.75 -2.18
CA ASP A 121 -0.41 9.49 -2.43
C ASP A 121 -0.22 8.69 -1.14
N THR A 122 0.22 7.45 -1.28
CA THR A 122 0.40 6.53 -0.15
C THR A 122 1.35 7.07 0.92
N LEU A 123 2.40 7.82 0.56
CA LEU A 123 3.38 8.31 1.53
C LEU A 123 2.79 9.42 2.41
N GLU A 124 2.06 10.36 1.80
CA GLU A 124 1.33 11.38 2.54
C GLU A 124 0.22 10.77 3.40
N SER A 125 -0.53 9.80 2.85
CA SER A 125 -1.55 9.07 3.59
C SER A 125 -0.97 8.37 4.83
N MET A 126 0.16 7.69 4.72
CA MET A 126 0.80 7.04 5.88
C MET A 126 1.25 8.05 6.94
N ARG A 127 1.74 9.23 6.53
CA ARG A 127 2.12 10.29 7.48
C ARG A 127 0.91 10.87 8.21
N ALA A 128 -0.20 11.08 7.50
CA ALA A 128 -1.43 11.56 8.09
C ALA A 128 -2.00 10.54 9.10
N VAL A 129 -2.01 9.25 8.74
CA VAL A 129 -2.43 8.18 9.64
C VAL A 129 -1.50 8.08 10.86
N ALA A 130 -0.19 8.19 10.68
CA ALA A 130 0.76 8.18 11.79
C ALA A 130 0.51 9.32 12.78
N ALA A 131 0.16 10.52 12.30
CA ALA A 131 -0.19 11.64 13.18
C ALA A 131 -1.45 11.37 14.03
N GLU A 132 -2.45 10.69 13.47
CA GLU A 132 -3.62 10.23 14.23
C GLU A 132 -3.25 9.15 15.24
N PHE A 133 -2.36 8.22 14.88
CA PHE A 133 -1.86 7.18 15.77
C PHE A 133 -1.12 7.78 16.98
N ASP A 134 -0.23 8.74 16.75
CA ASP A 134 0.50 9.45 17.80
C ASP A 134 -0.47 10.16 18.77
N GLY A 135 -1.51 10.82 18.25
CA GLY A 135 -2.52 11.49 19.05
C GLY A 135 -3.35 10.55 19.92
N ARG A 136 -3.46 9.27 19.54
CA ARG A 136 -4.25 8.23 20.21
C ARG A 136 -3.40 7.27 21.04
N GLY A 137 -2.07 7.34 20.92
CA GLY A 137 -1.14 6.39 21.53
C GLY A 137 -1.19 5.00 20.89
N TRP A 138 -1.59 4.93 19.62
CA TRP A 138 -1.57 3.70 18.83
C TRP A 138 -0.21 3.48 18.19
N SER A 139 0.11 2.22 17.89
CA SER A 139 1.41 1.85 17.32
C SER A 139 1.30 0.78 16.24
N THR A 140 0.27 -0.07 16.28
CA THR A 140 0.16 -1.26 15.42
C THR A 140 -0.98 -1.12 14.41
N ALA A 141 -0.71 -1.48 13.15
CA ALA A 141 -1.68 -1.37 12.06
C ALA A 141 -1.73 -2.63 11.20
N VAL A 142 -2.94 -3.05 10.82
CA VAL A 142 -3.14 -3.96 9.67
C VAL A 142 -3.55 -3.13 8.46
N LEU A 143 -2.72 -3.12 7.42
CA LEU A 143 -2.95 -2.38 6.18
C LEU A 143 -3.77 -3.23 5.20
N VAL A 144 -4.89 -2.68 4.73
CA VAL A 144 -5.72 -3.26 3.66
C VAL A 144 -5.49 -2.47 2.37
N THR A 145 -4.94 -3.16 1.37
CA THR A 145 -4.60 -2.60 0.06
C THR A 145 -4.54 -3.69 -1.02
N ASP A 146 -4.11 -3.36 -2.23
CA ASP A 146 -3.94 -4.33 -3.31
C ASP A 146 -2.68 -5.19 -3.09
N PRO A 147 -2.70 -6.49 -3.49
CA PRO A 147 -1.60 -7.44 -3.25
C PRO A 147 -0.20 -6.94 -3.61
N TRP A 148 -0.05 -6.35 -4.80
CA TRP A 148 1.27 -5.95 -5.30
C TRP A 148 1.78 -4.66 -4.64
N HIS A 149 0.88 -3.87 -4.04
CA HIS A 149 1.17 -2.60 -3.37
C HIS A 149 1.52 -2.79 -1.88
N ALA A 150 1.09 -3.92 -1.30
CA ALA A 150 1.26 -4.27 0.11
C ALA A 150 2.67 -4.02 0.66
N MET A 151 3.71 -4.54 -0.01
CA MET A 151 5.10 -4.38 0.47
C MET A 151 5.55 -2.91 0.53
N ARG A 152 5.10 -2.07 -0.40
CA ARG A 152 5.46 -0.65 -0.42
C ARG A 152 4.66 0.13 0.62
N ALA A 153 3.38 -0.17 0.77
CA ALA A 153 2.53 0.41 1.81
C ALA A 153 3.04 0.08 3.22
N GLU A 154 3.36 -1.19 3.50
CA GLU A 154 4.00 -1.62 4.77
C GLU A 154 5.27 -0.82 5.05
N ARG A 155 6.17 -0.74 4.07
CA ARG A 155 7.44 -0.04 4.25
C ARG A 155 7.26 1.46 4.51
N MET A 156 6.31 2.11 3.83
CA MET A 156 6.00 3.53 4.04
C MET A 156 5.35 3.78 5.39
N ALA A 157 4.53 2.85 5.89
CA ALA A 157 3.95 2.90 7.23
C ALA A 157 5.02 2.74 8.33
N GLU A 158 5.93 1.79 8.17
CA GLU A 158 7.09 1.60 9.04
C GLU A 158 7.98 2.85 9.08
N ASP A 159 8.24 3.45 7.93
CA ASP A 159 9.03 4.69 7.83
C ASP A 159 8.31 5.90 8.43
N ALA A 160 6.99 5.85 8.58
CA ALA A 160 6.18 6.82 9.31
C ALA A 160 6.10 6.53 10.82
N GLY A 161 6.69 5.44 11.31
CA GLY A 161 6.77 5.08 12.73
C GLY A 161 5.72 4.09 13.22
N MET A 162 4.93 3.47 12.32
CA MET A 162 3.93 2.47 12.68
C MET A 162 4.50 1.04 12.57
N GLU A 163 4.11 0.16 13.48
CA GLU A 163 4.32 -1.29 13.37
C GLU A 163 3.23 -1.87 12.43
N ALA A 164 3.55 -1.99 11.15
CA ALA A 164 2.59 -2.36 10.12
C ALA A 164 2.71 -3.82 9.66
N SER A 165 1.58 -4.44 9.39
CA SER A 165 1.46 -5.71 8.64
C SER A 165 0.38 -5.56 7.57
N SER A 166 0.49 -6.24 6.43
CA SER A 166 -0.54 -6.18 5.38
C SER A 166 -1.47 -7.38 5.35
N SER A 167 -2.72 -7.10 5.06
CA SER A 167 -3.77 -8.05 4.74
C SER A 167 -4.38 -7.63 3.39
N PRO A 168 -3.68 -7.91 2.28
CA PRO A 168 -4.11 -7.47 0.96
C PRO A 168 -5.37 -8.20 0.48
N THR A 169 -6.17 -7.50 -0.32
CA THR A 169 -7.38 -8.06 -0.94
C THR A 169 -7.03 -9.17 -1.93
N ARG A 170 -7.75 -10.29 -1.88
CA ARG A 170 -7.56 -11.40 -2.83
C ARG A 170 -8.40 -11.28 -4.10
N GLN A 171 -9.21 -10.22 -4.18
CA GLN A 171 -10.19 -9.98 -5.23
C GLN A 171 -9.83 -8.70 -6.00
N GLY A 172 -10.11 -8.66 -7.30
CA GLY A 172 -9.95 -7.46 -8.12
C GLY A 172 -9.19 -7.62 -9.45
N PRO A 173 -9.20 -6.60 -10.32
CA PRO A 173 -8.58 -6.61 -11.65
C PRO A 173 -7.06 -6.81 -11.65
N ALA A 174 -6.37 -6.48 -10.56
CA ALA A 174 -4.92 -6.60 -10.41
C ALA A 174 -4.42 -8.05 -10.44
N VAL A 175 -5.29 -9.04 -10.20
CA VAL A 175 -4.94 -10.47 -10.21
C VAL A 175 -5.54 -11.24 -11.40
N GLN A 176 -6.31 -10.59 -12.27
CA GLN A 176 -7.09 -11.29 -13.31
C GLN A 176 -6.26 -11.99 -14.40
N THR A 177 -5.09 -11.46 -14.78
CA THR A 177 -4.25 -12.12 -15.80
C THR A 177 -2.77 -12.13 -15.43
N ARG A 178 -2.04 -13.19 -15.84
CA ARG A 178 -0.58 -13.30 -15.62
C ARG A 178 0.20 -12.12 -16.22
N ALA A 179 -0.27 -11.57 -17.33
CA ALA A 179 0.34 -10.40 -17.97
C ALA A 179 0.11 -9.12 -17.16
N THR A 180 -1.08 -8.93 -16.62
CA THR A 180 -1.40 -7.82 -15.70
C THR A 180 -0.53 -7.93 -14.45
N GLN A 181 -0.50 -9.10 -13.80
CA GLN A 181 0.33 -9.34 -12.61
C GLN A 181 1.81 -9.02 -12.86
N PHE A 182 2.37 -9.46 -13.99
CA PHE A 182 3.77 -9.17 -14.32
C PHE A 182 4.04 -7.67 -14.48
N ARG A 183 3.14 -6.93 -15.15
CA ARG A 183 3.26 -5.46 -15.30
C ARG A 183 3.17 -4.74 -13.94
N TYR A 184 2.25 -5.15 -13.08
CA TYR A 184 2.11 -4.59 -11.74
C TYR A 184 3.36 -4.85 -10.89
N ILE A 185 3.86 -6.10 -10.86
CA ILE A 185 5.09 -6.43 -10.12
C ILE A 185 6.27 -5.61 -10.64
N LEU A 186 6.45 -5.47 -11.96
CA LEU A 186 7.55 -4.69 -12.53
C LEU A 186 7.43 -3.21 -12.13
N ARG A 187 6.22 -2.64 -12.19
CA ARG A 187 5.96 -1.26 -11.80
C ARG A 187 6.23 -1.05 -10.31
N GLU A 188 5.71 -1.92 -9.45
CA GLU A 188 5.92 -1.82 -8.00
C GLU A 188 7.38 -2.07 -7.61
N THR A 189 8.10 -2.94 -8.33
CA THR A 189 9.55 -3.10 -8.14
C THR A 189 10.29 -1.79 -8.43
N ALA A 190 9.95 -1.11 -9.53
CA ALA A 190 10.56 0.17 -9.87
C ALA A 190 10.20 1.26 -8.86
N ALA A 191 8.91 1.38 -8.51
CA ALA A 191 8.43 2.36 -7.54
C ALA A 191 9.05 2.15 -6.14
N TYR A 192 9.13 0.89 -5.68
CA TYR A 192 9.75 0.54 -4.41
C TYR A 192 11.25 0.88 -4.40
N LEU A 193 11.99 0.48 -5.43
CA LEU A 193 13.43 0.77 -5.50
C LEU A 193 13.70 2.28 -5.60
N LEU A 194 12.88 3.03 -6.34
CA LEU A 194 12.99 4.48 -6.39
C LEU A 194 12.77 5.07 -4.99
N TYR A 195 11.67 4.71 -4.32
CA TYR A 195 11.39 5.15 -2.96
C TYR A 195 12.54 4.83 -1.99
N ARG A 196 13.12 3.63 -2.07
CA ARG A 196 14.27 3.23 -1.23
C ARG A 196 15.52 4.08 -1.47
N VAL A 197 15.65 4.71 -2.63
CA VAL A 197 16.80 5.54 -2.99
C VAL A 197 16.54 7.02 -2.72
N THR A 198 15.34 7.52 -3.02
CA THR A 198 15.01 8.96 -2.96
C THR A 198 14.24 9.35 -1.71
N GLY A 199 13.52 8.42 -1.08
CA GLY A 199 12.54 8.70 -0.03
C GLY A 199 11.25 9.33 -0.55
N GLU A 200 11.11 9.47 -1.87
CA GLU A 200 9.95 10.10 -2.52
C GLU A 200 8.99 9.03 -3.06
N SER A 201 7.69 9.29 -2.93
CA SER A 201 6.63 8.53 -3.56
C SER A 201 6.53 8.87 -5.05
N VAL A 202 6.20 7.86 -5.87
CA VAL A 202 5.78 8.11 -7.25
C VAL A 202 4.26 8.31 -7.21
N ALA A 203 3.80 9.53 -7.50
CA ALA A 203 2.38 9.79 -7.70
C ALA A 203 1.84 8.85 -8.80
N GLY A 204 0.96 7.93 -8.40
CA GLY A 204 0.36 6.97 -9.31
C GLY A 204 -0.70 7.64 -10.18
N ALA A 205 -0.72 7.30 -11.47
CA ALA A 205 -1.83 7.60 -12.39
C ALA A 205 -3.18 7.24 -11.74
N PRO A 206 -4.30 7.91 -12.09
CA PRO A 206 -5.60 7.70 -11.43
C PRO A 206 -5.98 6.22 -11.30
N GLY A 207 -6.31 5.80 -10.06
CA GLY A 207 -6.82 4.46 -9.72
C GLY A 207 -5.88 3.53 -8.92
N ILE A 208 -4.80 4.04 -8.32
CA ILE A 208 -3.81 3.22 -7.58
C ILE A 208 -3.23 3.92 -6.32
N GLY A 209 -3.99 4.87 -5.75
CA GLY A 209 -3.78 5.33 -4.37
C GLY A 209 -3.78 4.16 -3.39
#